data_AF-A0A662PIJ1-F1
#
_entry.id   AF-A0A662PIJ1-F1
#
_cell.length_a   1.000
_cell.length_b   1.000
_cell.length_c   1.000
_cell.angle_alpha   90.00
_cell.angle_beta   90.00
_cell.angle_gamma   90.00
#
_symmetry.space_group_name_H-M   'P 1'
#
loop_
_entity.id
_entity.type
_entity.pdbx_description
1 polymer ?
#
loop_
_entity_poly.entity_id
_entity_poly.type
_entity_poly.pdbx_seq_one_letter_code
_entity_poly.pdbx_strand_id
1 'polypeptide(L)' 'IDALENKEHTPGVRASNAIAILDEISNDPNMPIHTRTIIWSVIGELERVVD' A
#
# COMPACT_ATOMS: atom_id res chain seq x y z
N ILE A 1 0.28 -4.93 -14.60
CA ILE A 1 0.14 -4.83 -13.13
C ILE A 1 -0.31 -6.21 -12.70
N ASP A 2 0.60 -7.18 -12.77
CA ASP A 2 0.24 -8.60 -12.59
C ASP A 2 0.29 -9.00 -11.10
N ALA A 3 0.94 -8.18 -10.27
CA ALA A 3 1.07 -8.42 -8.84
C ALA A 3 -0.25 -8.28 -8.06
N LEU A 4 -1.26 -7.59 -8.61
CA LEU A 4 -2.58 -7.44 -7.96
C LEU A 4 -3.56 -8.58 -8.28
N GLU A 5 -3.27 -9.40 -9.29
CA GLU A 5 -4.17 -10.45 -9.79
C GLU A 5 -3.85 -11.87 -9.29
N ASN A 6 -2.74 -12.08 -8.57
CA ASN A 6 -2.45 -13.41 -8.05
C ASN A 6 -3.30 -13.72 -6.81
N LYS A 7 -4.36 -14.53 -7.03
CA LYS A 7 -5.34 -14.96 -6.01
C LYS A 7 -4.80 -16.00 -5.02
N GLU A 8 -3.53 -16.37 -5.10
CA GLU A 8 -2.90 -17.33 -4.19
C GLU A 8 -2.61 -16.76 -2.79
N HIS A 9 -2.59 -15.44 -2.62
CA HIS A 9 -2.22 -14.79 -1.36
C HIS A 9 -3.44 -14.39 -0.53
N THR A 10 -3.37 -14.56 0.80
CA THR A 10 -4.43 -14.10 1.71
C THR A 10 -4.63 -12.59 1.58
N PRO A 11 -5.82 -12.06 1.92
CA PRO A 11 -6.05 -10.62 1.94
C PRO A 11 -4.99 -9.85 2.73
N GLY A 12 -4.52 -10.39 3.86
CA GLY A 12 -3.44 -9.80 4.66
C GLY A 12 -2.08 -9.75 3.95
N VAL A 13 -1.70 -10.80 3.21
CA VAL A 13 -0.45 -10.82 2.43
C VAL A 13 -0.51 -9.81 1.28
N ARG A 14 -1.67 -9.68 0.63
CA ARG A 14 -1.89 -8.69 -0.43
C ARG A 14 -1.85 -7.25 0.11
N ALA A 15 -2.45 -7.03 1.28
CA ALA A 15 -2.41 -5.74 1.97
C ALA A 15 -0.98 -5.37 2.37
N SER A 16 -0.22 -6.32 2.95
CA SER A 16 1.18 -6.14 3.32
C SER A 16 2.06 -5.76 2.11
N ASN A 17 1.89 -6.43 0.98
CA ASN A 17 2.61 -6.11 -0.25
C ASN A 17 2.25 -4.72 -0.78
N ALA A 18 0.96 -4.34 -0.73
CA ALA A 18 0.52 -3.02 -1.16
C ALA A 18 1.06 -1.90 -0.25
N ILE A 19 1.10 -2.13 1.07
CA ILE A 19 1.70 -1.20 2.04
C ILE A 19 3.18 -0.99 1.73
N ALA A 20 3.94 -2.05 1.48
CA ALA A 20 5.37 -1.95 1.16
C ALA A 20 5.63 -1.06 -0.07
N ILE A 21 4.86 -1.26 -1.15
CA ILE A 21 4.97 -0.44 -2.37
C ILE A 21 4.60 1.02 -2.08
N LEU A 22 3.52 1.24 -1.34
CA LEU A 22 3.06 2.59 -1.00
C LEU A 22 4.05 3.32 -0.11
N ASP A 23 4.71 2.62 0.80
CA ASP A 23 5.73 3.20 1.69
C ASP A 23 6.98 3.61 0.89
N GLU A 24 7.46 2.76 -0.03
CA GLU A 24 8.54 3.10 -0.96
C GLU A 24 8.23 4.37 -1.77
N ILE A 25 7.02 4.44 -2.34
CA ILE A 25 6.55 5.61 -3.08
C ILE A 25 6.50 6.83 -2.15
N SER A 26 5.96 6.67 -0.94
CA SER A 26 5.85 7.78 0.02
C SER A 26 7.22 8.37 0.36
N ASN A 27 8.28 7.57 0.38
CA ASN A 27 9.63 8.02 0.70
C ASN A 27 10.32 8.79 -0.44
N ASP A 28 9.71 8.94 -1.62
CA ASP A 28 10.25 9.77 -2.69
C ASP A 28 10.35 11.25 -2.26
N PRO A 29 11.54 11.88 -2.37
CA PRO A 29 11.75 13.27 -1.99
C PRO A 29 11.00 14.28 -2.88
N ASN A 30 10.62 13.90 -4.10
CA ASN A 30 9.83 14.72 -5.01
C ASN A 30 8.31 14.56 -4.81
N MET A 31 7.89 13.75 -3.84
CA MET A 31 6.47 13.49 -3.61
C MET A 31 5.73 14.75 -3.11
N PRO A 32 4.64 15.17 -3.77
CA PRO A 32 3.80 16.24 -3.25
C PRO A 32 3.20 15.89 -1.88
N ILE A 33 3.13 16.89 -0.99
CA ILE A 33 2.67 16.69 0.39
C ILE A 33 1.24 16.12 0.44
N HIS A 34 0.33 16.63 -0.40
CA HIS A 34 -1.05 16.15 -0.44
C HIS A 34 -1.13 14.67 -0.86
N THR A 35 -0.28 14.23 -1.78
CA THR A 35 -0.19 12.84 -2.22
C THR A 35 0.31 11.95 -1.09
N ARG A 36 1.32 12.39 -0.34
CA ARG A 36 1.82 11.69 0.86
C ARG A 36 0.72 11.48 1.91
N THR A 37 -0.11 12.51 2.16
CA THR A 37 -1.25 12.40 3.09
C THR A 37 -2.28 11.37 2.62
N ILE A 38 -2.58 11.35 1.32
CA ILE A 38 -3.50 10.35 0.75
C ILE A 38 -2.92 8.94 0.91
N ILE A 39 -1.63 8.75 0.61
CA ILE A 39 -0.95 7.45 0.78
C ILE A 39 -1.03 6.99 2.24
N TRP A 40 -0.76 7.88 3.20
CA TRP A 40 -0.91 7.56 4.62
C TRP A 40 -2.32 7.11 4.99
N SER A 41 -3.35 7.79 4.46
CA SER A 41 -4.74 7.39 4.69
C SER A 41 -5.03 6.00 4.11
N VAL A 42 -4.48 5.69 2.93
CA VAL A 42 -4.67 4.40 2.27
C VAL A 42 -3.95 3.28 3.03
N ILE A 43 -2.72 3.52 3.49
CA ILE A 43 -1.98 2.58 4.34
C ILE A 43 -2.79 2.25 5.60
N GLY A 44 -3.35 3.25 6.29
CA GLY A 44 -4.15 3.02 7.49
C GLY A 44 -5.43 2.19 7.24
N GLU A 45 -6.00 2.24 6.04
CA GLU A 45 -7.10 1.35 5.67
C GLU A 45 -6.62 -0.06 5.31
N LEU A 46 -5.44 -0.19 4.67
CA LEU A 46 -4.84 -1.48 4.34
C LEU A 46 -4.35 -2.22 5.60
N GLU A 47 -3.87 -1.52 6.62
CA GLU A 47 -3.49 -2.10 7.91
C GLU A 47 -4.66 -2.75 8.64
N ARG A 48 -5.90 -2.35 8.35
CA ARG A 48 -7.11 -2.98 8.90
C ARG A 48 -7.45 -4.30 8.22
N VAL A 49 -6.85 -4.58 7.07
CA VAL A 49 -7.01 -5.85 6.35
C VAL A 49 -6.02 -6.86 6.94
N VAL A 50 -6.40 -7.39 8.11
CA VAL A 50 -5.68 -8.49 8.78
C VAL A 50 -6.57 -9.73 8.67
N ASP A 51 -6.24 -10.59 7.70
CA ASP A 51 -6.81 -11.93 7.54
C ASP A 51 -5.65 -12.93 7.50
#